data_AF-A0A1H7YDE0-F1
#
_entry.id   AF-A0A1H7YDE0-F1
#
_cell.length_a   1.000
_cell.length_b   1.000
_cell.length_c   1.000
_cell.angle_alpha   90.00
_cell.angle_beta   90.00
_cell.angle_gamma   90.00
#
_symmetry.space_group_name_H-M   'P 1'
#
loop_
_entity.id
_entity.type
_entity.pdbx_description
1 polymer ?
#
loop_
_entity_poly.entity_id
_entity_poly.type
_entity_poly.pdbx_seq_one_letter_code
_entity_poly.pdbx_strand_id
1 'polypeptide(L)'
;MTDLPTDPVPDRRWPRRGLAPVAPDIALGFALLVLDAMAYLWQEVRYDVVGWAGGVPRATLDADQLTGIAFMEHLVIAVLVVAGLALLLRAPWTLASQGLAAVALLLLLSVAQKDYADSHPAPTPTPSIVVAPCYSGSHGPTCR
;
A
#
# COMPACT_ATOMS: atom_id res chain seq x y z
N MET A 1 2.53 -5.85 -74.74
CA MET A 1 2.51 -6.48 -73.42
C MET A 1 3.47 -5.65 -72.58
N THR A 2 2.93 -4.78 -71.74
CA THR A 2 3.67 -3.68 -71.12
C THR A 2 4.02 -4.10 -69.70
N ASP A 3 5.30 -4.32 -69.42
CA ASP A 3 5.80 -4.55 -68.06
C ASP A 3 5.67 -3.26 -67.27
N LEU A 4 4.83 -3.28 -66.23
CA LEU A 4 4.75 -2.22 -65.24
C LEU A 4 5.94 -2.35 -64.29
N PRO A 5 6.70 -1.27 -64.04
CA PRO A 5 7.71 -1.28 -62.98
C PRO A 5 6.98 -1.38 -61.63
N THR A 6 7.18 -2.50 -60.94
CA THR A 6 6.84 -2.65 -59.53
C THR A 6 7.84 -1.87 -58.70
N ASP A 7 7.48 -0.64 -58.35
CA ASP A 7 8.22 0.10 -57.32
C ASP A 7 8.22 -0.72 -56.01
N PRO A 8 9.38 -0.93 -55.37
CA PRO A 8 9.42 -1.59 -54.08
C PRO A 8 8.72 -0.70 -53.05
N VAL A 9 7.69 -1.22 -52.40
CA VAL A 9 7.03 -0.56 -51.27
C VAL A 9 8.09 -0.28 -50.20
N PRO A 10 8.32 0.98 -49.80
CA PRO A 10 9.25 1.28 -48.72
C PRO A 10 8.69 0.68 -47.43
N ASP A 11 9.39 -0.33 -46.94
CA ASP A 11 9.12 -1.03 -45.69
C ASP A 11 9.30 -0.01 -44.55
N ARG A 12 8.22 0.72 -44.20
CA ARG A 12 8.18 1.68 -43.08
C ARG A 12 8.25 0.89 -41.77
N ARG A 13 9.42 0.34 -41.46
CA ARG A 13 9.77 -0.13 -40.12
C ARG A 13 9.94 1.10 -39.23
N TRP A 14 8.84 1.52 -38.64
CA TRP A 14 8.86 2.43 -37.50
C TRP A 14 9.85 1.89 -36.46
N PRO A 15 10.75 2.73 -35.92
CA PRO A 15 11.59 2.29 -34.81
C PRO A 15 10.66 2.09 -33.61
N ARG A 16 10.37 0.82 -33.29
CA ARG A 16 9.70 0.45 -32.04
C ARG A 16 10.57 0.97 -30.90
N ARG A 17 10.28 2.18 -30.42
CA ARG A 17 10.85 2.73 -29.19
C ARG A 17 10.54 1.71 -28.08
N GLY A 18 11.62 1.14 -27.54
CA GLY A 18 11.68 -0.13 -26.85
C GLY A 18 10.69 -0.27 -25.70
N LEU A 19 9.89 -1.32 -25.75
CA LEU A 19 9.42 -1.98 -24.54
C LEU A 19 10.65 -2.57 -23.84
N ALA A 20 10.67 -2.55 -22.50
CA ALA A 20 11.63 -3.36 -21.76
C ALA A 20 11.56 -4.81 -22.28
N PRO A 21 12.70 -5.50 -22.44
CA PRO A 21 12.66 -6.90 -22.85
C PRO A 21 11.79 -7.69 -21.85
N VAL A 22 10.88 -8.51 -22.35
CA VAL A 22 9.81 -9.13 -21.54
C VAL A 22 10.37 -10.00 -20.41
N ALA A 23 11.45 -10.73 -20.66
CA ALA A 23 12.07 -11.61 -19.66
C ALA A 23 12.62 -10.86 -18.42
N PRO A 24 13.45 -9.81 -18.56
CA PRO A 24 13.90 -9.03 -17.40
C PRO A 24 12.77 -8.24 -16.73
N ASP A 25 11.74 -7.79 -17.45
CA ASP A 25 10.57 -7.14 -16.84
C ASP A 25 9.81 -8.10 -15.91
N ILE A 26 9.56 -9.34 -16.36
CA ILE A 26 8.92 -10.37 -15.53
C ILE A 26 9.80 -10.73 -14.33
N ALA A 27 11.09 -10.97 -14.55
CA ALA A 27 12.01 -11.36 -13.48
C ALA A 27 12.12 -10.26 -12.42
N LEU A 28 12.20 -9.00 -12.84
CA LEU A 28 12.24 -7.84 -11.94
C LEU A 28 10.92 -7.68 -11.18
N GLY A 29 9.79 -7.71 -11.88
CA GLY A 29 8.47 -7.59 -11.28
C GLY A 29 8.17 -8.68 -10.26
N PHE A 30 8.62 -9.91 -10.52
CA PHE A 30 8.52 -11.03 -9.58
C PHE A 30 9.48 -10.88 -8.39
N ALA A 31 10.74 -10.51 -8.63
CA ALA A 31 11.72 -10.30 -7.55
C ALA A 31 11.26 -9.20 -6.57
N LEU A 32 10.72 -8.11 -7.10
CA LEU A 32 10.14 -7.03 -6.28
C LEU A 32 8.92 -7.52 -5.49
N LEU A 33 8.02 -8.26 -6.12
CA LEU A 33 6.86 -8.83 -5.43
C LEU A 33 7.26 -9.75 -4.27
N VAL A 34 8.28 -10.59 -4.47
CA VAL A 34 8.82 -11.46 -3.42
C VAL A 34 9.45 -10.63 -2.30
N LEU A 35 10.19 -9.57 -2.65
CA LEU A 35 10.80 -8.66 -1.69
C LEU A 35 9.73 -7.97 -0.82
N ASP A 36 8.65 -7.47 -1.43
CA ASP A 36 7.53 -6.81 -0.75
C ASP A 36 6.85 -7.79 0.23
N ALA A 37 6.59 -9.02 -0.23
CA ALA A 37 6.02 -10.07 0.61
C ALA A 37 6.94 -10.45 1.77
N MET A 38 8.25 -10.54 1.53
CA MET A 38 9.23 -10.87 2.55
C MET A 38 9.37 -9.76 3.59
N ALA A 39 9.36 -8.49 3.16
CA ALA A 39 9.37 -7.34 4.05
C ALA A 39 8.12 -7.29 4.94
N TYR A 40 6.95 -7.58 4.37
CA TYR A 40 5.71 -7.69 5.12
C TYR A 40 5.75 -8.82 6.16
N LEU A 41 6.10 -10.04 5.73
CA LEU A 41 6.18 -11.21 6.63
C LEU A 41 7.22 -11.02 7.73
N TRP A 42 8.34 -10.37 7.43
CA TRP A 42 9.34 -10.03 8.44
C TRP A 42 8.76 -9.15 9.54
N GLN A 43 7.94 -8.16 9.18
CA GLN A 43 7.32 -7.27 10.15
C GLN A 43 6.27 -8.00 11.01
N GLU A 44 5.47 -8.90 10.44
CA GLU A 44 4.51 -9.73 11.19
C GLU A 44 5.22 -10.63 12.21
N VAL A 45 6.31 -11.30 11.79
CA VAL A 45 7.11 -12.13 12.70
C VAL A 45 7.68 -11.31 13.86
N ARG A 46 8.13 -10.08 13.62
CA ARG A 46 8.61 -9.19 14.68
C ARG A 46 7.50 -8.86 15.69
N TYR A 47 6.30 -8.58 15.20
CA TYR A 47 5.15 -8.25 16.04
C TYR A 47 4.73 -9.45 16.91
N ASP A 48 4.63 -10.64 16.31
CA ASP A 48 4.29 -11.86 17.03
C ASP A 48 5.30 -12.15 18.15
N VAL A 49 6.60 -12.06 17.88
CA VAL A 49 7.64 -12.34 18.89
C VAL A 49 7.48 -11.46 20.13
N VAL A 50 7.07 -10.20 19.97
CA VAL A 50 6.84 -9.27 21.08
C VAL A 50 5.55 -9.61 21.83
N GLY A 51 4.49 -10.05 21.14
CA GLY A 51 3.24 -10.50 21.75
C GLY A 51 3.36 -11.79 22.57
N TRP A 52 4.25 -12.71 22.18
CA TRP A 52 4.47 -13.98 22.89
C TRP A 52 5.37 -13.85 24.12
N ALA A 53 6.12 -12.76 24.26
CA ALA A 53 6.83 -12.45 25.49
C ALA A 53 5.80 -12.03 26.55
N GLY A 54 5.28 -13.00 27.32
CA GLY A 54 4.13 -12.86 28.25
C GLY A 54 4.27 -11.88 29.43
N GLY A 55 5.06 -10.81 29.31
CA GLY A 55 5.23 -9.75 30.29
C GLY A 55 5.52 -8.36 29.70
N VAL A 56 5.35 -8.13 28.39
CA VAL A 56 5.59 -6.81 27.80
C VAL A 56 4.52 -5.81 28.25
N PRO A 57 4.89 -4.62 28.79
CA PRO A 57 3.93 -3.58 29.16
C PRO A 57 3.01 -3.19 28.00
N ARG A 58 1.75 -2.81 28.30
CA ARG A 58 0.79 -2.38 27.26
C ARG A 58 1.31 -1.21 26.40
N ALA A 59 1.94 -0.22 27.02
CA ALA A 59 2.51 0.93 26.32
C ALA A 59 3.58 0.53 25.27
N THR A 60 4.32 -0.55 25.51
CA THR A 60 5.29 -1.09 24.54
C THR A 60 4.62 -1.85 23.41
N LEU A 61 3.51 -2.54 23.66
CA LEU A 61 2.69 -3.17 22.61
C LEU A 61 2.05 -2.13 21.71
N ASP A 62 1.49 -1.05 22.28
CA ASP A 62 0.87 0.03 21.51
C ASP A 62 1.90 0.76 20.62
N ALA A 63 3.10 1.02 21.16
CA ALA A 63 4.19 1.64 20.41
C ALA A 63 4.68 0.75 19.25
N ASP A 64 4.76 -0.56 19.45
CA ASP A 64 5.14 -1.49 18.39
C ASP A 64 4.06 -1.60 17.31
N GLN A 65 2.78 -1.59 17.70
CA GLN A 65 1.66 -1.59 16.75
C GLN A 65 1.68 -0.32 15.88
N LEU A 66 1.89 0.86 16.48
CA LEU A 66 2.07 2.12 15.75
C LEU A 66 3.28 2.07 14.81
N THR A 67 4.38 1.46 15.24
CA THR A 67 5.58 1.28 14.41
C THR A 67 5.30 0.36 13.22
N GLY A 68 4.49 -0.69 13.42
CA GLY A 68 4.03 -1.57 12.35
C GLY A 68 3.15 -0.84 11.32
N ILE A 69 2.20 -0.03 11.77
CA ILE A 69 1.36 0.80 10.87
C ILE A 69 2.23 1.77 10.07
N ALA A 70 3.13 2.49 10.75
CA ALA A 70 4.05 3.41 10.07
C ALA A 70 4.94 2.69 9.06
N PHE A 71 5.47 1.50 9.39
CA PHE A 71 6.24 0.71 8.45
C PHE A 71 5.43 0.33 7.20
N MET A 72 4.19 -0.12 7.38
CA MET A 72 3.29 -0.45 6.28
C MET A 72 2.99 0.74 5.37
N GLU A 73 2.80 1.94 5.93
CA GLU A 73 2.66 3.17 5.15
C GLU A 73 3.89 3.44 4.27
N HIS A 74 5.09 3.32 4.84
CA HIS A 74 6.34 3.52 4.08
C HIS A 74 6.51 2.45 3.00
N LEU A 75 6.12 1.20 3.27
CA LEU A 75 6.18 0.12 2.29
C LEU A 75 5.22 0.37 1.12
N VAL A 76 3.98 0.81 1.39
CA VAL A 76 3.01 1.23 0.35
C VAL A 76 3.60 2.34 -0.51
N ILE A 77 4.18 3.37 0.12
CA ILE A 77 4.81 4.49 -0.60
C ILE A 77 5.94 3.98 -1.50
N ALA A 78 6.80 3.09 -1.00
CA ALA A 78 7.89 2.51 -1.77
C ALA A 78 7.38 1.75 -3.01
N VAL A 79 6.38 0.88 -2.84
CA VAL A 79 5.75 0.12 -3.93
C VAL A 79 5.13 1.07 -4.97
N LEU A 80 4.45 2.14 -4.54
CA LEU A 80 3.89 3.14 -5.46
C LEU A 80 4.96 3.88 -6.25
N VAL A 81 6.10 4.22 -5.62
CA VAL A 81 7.24 4.83 -6.32
C VAL A 81 7.79 3.89 -7.38
N VAL A 82 7.95 2.60 -7.06
CA VAL A 82 8.42 1.59 -8.01
C VAL A 82 7.42 1.40 -9.15
N ALA A 83 6.12 1.37 -8.87
CA ALA A 83 5.08 1.33 -9.89
C ALA A 83 5.14 2.56 -10.82
N GLY A 84 5.36 3.75 -10.27
CA GLY A 84 5.56 4.98 -11.04
C GLY A 84 6.80 4.92 -11.94
N LEU A 85 7.90 4.38 -11.44
CA LEU A 85 9.11 4.14 -12.23
C LEU A 85 8.86 3.11 -13.34
N ALA A 86 8.14 2.03 -13.05
CA ALA A 86 7.76 1.02 -14.04
C ALA A 86 6.89 1.59 -15.17
N LEU A 87 5.97 2.52 -14.83
CA LEU A 87 5.17 3.24 -15.81
C LEU A 87 6.05 4.10 -16.74
N LEU A 88 7.02 4.82 -16.19
CA LEU A 88 7.98 5.63 -16.98
C LEU A 88 8.86 4.76 -17.89
N LEU A 89 9.29 3.60 -17.39
CA LEU A 89 10.12 2.64 -18.12
C LEU A 89 9.33 1.74 -19.07
N ARG A 90 7.99 1.87 -19.13
CA ARG A 90 7.09 1.03 -19.93
C ARG A 90 7.30 -0.46 -19.67
N ALA A 91 7.39 -0.82 -18.40
CA ALA A 91 7.53 -2.18 -17.89
C ALA A 91 6.16 -2.68 -17.40
N PRO A 92 5.30 -3.19 -18.31
CA PRO A 92 3.90 -3.49 -18.00
C PRO A 92 3.74 -4.57 -16.93
N TRP A 93 4.66 -5.54 -16.85
CA TRP A 93 4.57 -6.62 -15.87
C TRP A 93 4.97 -6.14 -14.47
N THR A 94 6.04 -5.36 -14.37
CA THR A 94 6.42 -4.72 -13.10
C THR A 94 5.32 -3.78 -12.62
N LEU A 95 4.69 -3.01 -13.51
CA LEU A 95 3.56 -2.16 -13.15
C LEU A 95 2.38 -2.97 -12.61
N ALA A 96 2.04 -4.08 -13.26
CA ALA A 96 0.93 -4.94 -12.83
C ALA A 96 1.22 -5.60 -11.47
N SER A 97 2.42 -6.13 -11.25
CA SER A 97 2.77 -6.78 -9.99
C SER A 97 2.83 -5.78 -8.83
N GLN A 98 3.43 -4.62 -9.05
CA GLN A 98 3.51 -3.56 -8.04
C GLN A 98 2.16 -2.91 -7.77
N GLY A 99 1.30 -2.77 -8.79
CA GLY A 99 -0.09 -2.34 -8.62
C GLY A 99 -0.88 -3.30 -7.73
N LEU A 100 -0.75 -4.61 -7.95
CA LEU A 100 -1.38 -5.63 -7.11
C LEU A 100 -0.82 -5.60 -5.68
N ALA A 101 0.49 -5.49 -5.52
CA ALA A 101 1.14 -5.36 -4.21
C ALA A 101 0.64 -4.13 -3.45
N ALA A 102 0.55 -2.97 -4.12
CA ALA A 102 0.06 -1.74 -3.52
C ALA A 102 -1.39 -1.88 -3.02
N VAL A 103 -2.28 -2.48 -3.83
CA VAL A 103 -3.67 -2.73 -3.43
C VAL A 103 -3.73 -3.66 -2.23
N ALA A 104 -2.96 -4.74 -2.22
CA ALA A 104 -2.91 -5.67 -1.09
C ALA A 104 -2.42 -5.00 0.19
N LEU A 105 -1.32 -4.25 0.13
CA LEU A 105 -0.75 -3.54 1.27
C LEU A 105 -1.69 -2.44 1.79
N LEU A 106 -2.41 -1.73 0.90
CA LEU A 106 -3.41 -0.74 1.30
C LEU A 106 -4.59 -1.37 2.05
N LEU A 107 -5.07 -2.53 1.60
CA LEU A 107 -6.14 -3.25 2.31
C LEU A 107 -5.68 -3.69 3.70
N LEU A 108 -4.48 -4.26 3.80
CA LEU A 108 -3.89 -4.68 5.07
C LEU A 108 -3.67 -3.49 6.01
N LEU A 109 -3.15 -2.37 5.50
CA LEU A 109 -2.98 -1.13 6.26
C LEU A 109 -4.33 -0.60 6.76
N SER A 110 -5.37 -0.64 5.93
CA SER A 110 -6.71 -0.19 6.30
C SER A 110 -7.30 -1.02 7.43
N VAL A 111 -7.11 -2.34 7.39
CA VAL A 111 -7.51 -3.24 8.49
C VAL A 111 -6.73 -2.92 9.76
N ALA A 112 -5.40 -2.79 9.68
CA ALA A 112 -4.56 -2.48 10.84
C ALA A 112 -4.91 -1.12 11.49
N GLN A 113 -5.15 -0.09 10.67
CA GLN A 113 -5.59 1.23 11.15
C GLN A 113 -6.98 1.16 11.80
N LYS A 114 -7.90 0.39 11.22
CA LYS A 114 -9.23 0.18 11.80
C LYS A 114 -9.15 -0.52 13.15
N ASP A 115 -8.39 -1.60 13.25
CA ASP A 115 -8.25 -2.36 14.51
C ASP A 115 -7.60 -1.49 15.60
N TYR A 116 -6.64 -0.66 15.22
CA TYR A 116 -6.03 0.31 16.12
C TYR A 116 -7.05 1.36 16.62
N ALA A 117 -7.85 1.92 15.72
CA ALA A 117 -8.88 2.91 16.06
C ALA A 117 -9.99 2.33 16.95
N ASP A 118 -10.41 1.09 16.69
CA ASP A 118 -11.41 0.40 17.52
C ASP A 118 -10.87 0.11 18.94
N SER A 119 -9.56 -0.13 19.05
CA SER A 119 -8.88 -0.37 20.34
C SER A 119 -8.51 0.93 21.09
N HIS A 120 -8.43 2.05 20.37
CA HIS A 120 -8.04 3.36 20.90
C HIS A 120 -9.10 4.43 20.55
N PRO A 121 -10.31 4.36 21.15
CA PRO A 121 -11.34 5.36 20.91
C PRO A 121 -10.82 6.74 21.28
N ALA A 122 -11.08 7.72 20.40
CA ALA A 122 -10.68 9.09 20.62
C ALA A 122 -11.21 9.59 21.99
N PRO A 123 -10.41 10.36 22.75
CA PRO A 123 -10.87 10.89 24.02
C PRO A 123 -12.15 11.70 23.80
N THR A 124 -13.13 11.49 24.68
CA THR A 124 -14.41 12.20 24.61
C THR A 124 -14.13 13.71 24.56
N PRO A 125 -14.72 14.45 23.61
CA PRO A 125 -14.45 15.87 23.49
C PRO A 125 -14.67 16.56 24.83
N THR A 126 -13.72 17.41 25.23
CA THR A 126 -13.81 18.15 26.49
C THR A 126 -15.10 18.95 26.48
N PRO A 127 -15.96 18.84 27.51
CA PRO A 127 -17.24 19.54 27.53
C PRO A 127 -16.97 21.04 27.38
N SER A 128 -17.54 21.62 26.33
CA SER A 128 -17.52 23.06 26.08
C SER A 128 -18.96 23.57 26.14
N ILE A 129 -19.14 24.89 26.25
CA ILE A 129 -20.46 25.52 26.29
C ILE A 129 -21.34 25.13 25.07
N VAL A 130 -20.71 24.66 23.98
CA VAL A 130 -21.37 24.23 22.73
C VAL A 130 -21.68 22.73 22.70
N VAL A 131 -20.96 21.90 23.48
CA VAL A 131 -21.13 20.44 23.51
C VAL A 131 -21.25 20.00 24.97
N ALA A 132 -22.49 19.93 25.45
CA ALA A 132 -22.82 19.29 26.71
C ALA A 132 -23.13 17.81 26.43
N PRO A 133 -22.26 16.84 26.77
CA PRO A 133 -22.58 15.43 26.63
C PRO A 133 -23.78 15.11 27.53
N CYS A 134 -24.89 14.67 26.92
CA CYS A 134 -26.07 14.25 27.65
C CYS A 134 -25.79 12.90 28.31
N TYR A 135 -25.33 12.93 29.56
CA TYR A 135 -25.20 11.72 30.36
C TYR A 135 -26.60 11.21 30.75
N SER A 136 -26.74 9.89 30.85
CA SER A 136 -27.99 9.25 31.29
C SER A 136 -28.36 9.78 32.69
N GLY A 137 -29.35 10.69 32.74
CA GLY A 137 -29.74 11.42 33.95
C GLY A 137 -29.73 12.95 33.85
N SER A 138 -29.18 13.54 32.77
CA SER A 138 -29.18 14.99 32.58
C SER A 138 -30.49 15.48 31.93
N HIS A 139 -31.29 16.25 32.65
CA HIS A 139 -32.48 16.95 32.13
C HIS A 139 -32.14 18.42 31.83
N GLY A 140 -31.53 18.67 30.67
CA GLY A 140 -31.22 20.02 30.18
C GLY A 140 -32.03 20.39 28.93
N PRO A 141 -32.25 21.69 28.64
CA PRO A 141 -33.07 22.13 27.50
C PRO A 141 -32.50 21.76 26.12
N THR A 142 -31.22 21.41 26.05
CA THR A 142 -30.52 20.93 24.84
C THR A 142 -30.42 19.41 24.75
N CYS A 143 -30.88 18.69 25.78
CA CYS A 143 -30.95 17.23 25.85
C CYS A 143 -32.44 16.86 25.92
N ARG A 144 -33.12 16.88 24.78
CA ARG A 144 -34.56 16.56 24.66
C ARG A 144 -34.79 15.50 23.62
#